data_AF-A0A1G2VA65-F1
#
_entry.id   AF-A0A1G2VA65-F1
#
_cell.length_a   1.000
_cell.length_b   1.000
_cell.length_c   1.000
_cell.angle_alpha   90.00
_cell.angle_beta   90.00
_cell.angle_gamma   90.00
#
_symmetry.space_group_name_H-M   'P 1'
#
loop_
_entity.id
_entity.type
_entity.pdbx_description
1 polymer ?
#
loop_
_entity_poly.entity_id
_entity_poly.type
_entity_poly.pdbx_seq_one_letter_code
_entity_poly.pdbx_strand_id
1 'polypeptide(L)'
;MQIGLPYLVGGFLAALILIGSAFTVGTKWAKPEAVTASASEAVEEEESATSTEDIAGESEEELFDVVKVIDGDTIMVSMNGKNETIRLIGIDTPETSDPRTGVQCFGKEATAKLKSIIGERVAIERDEREGERDKYDRLLAYIYTEDGLFLNKSLIEQGYAYEYTYKDPYKYQKAFRAAQADAKAQKRGLWAPGACPEPKKVSPAAKAPVQPAAAAVFSSVPTTTQPAPEPVVQTKEEPKPEPKPEPKPEPTSAPDPEPEQASSSSYTCSSNKYNCSDFKTHAEAQAVFEQCGGADNDVHKLDNNKDGEACESLP
;
A
#
# COMPACT_ATOMS: atom_id res chain seq x y z
N MET A 1 36.70 71.72 -1.35
CA MET A 1 36.60 72.43 -0.06
C MET A 1 35.49 71.74 0.73
N GLN A 2 35.84 71.01 1.79
CA GLN A 2 35.71 71.43 3.20
C GLN A 2 34.25 71.17 3.69
N ILE A 3 33.95 70.42 4.75
CA ILE A 3 34.76 69.68 5.74
C ILE A 3 33.95 68.44 6.20
N GLY A 4 34.60 67.36 6.62
CA GLY A 4 33.94 66.34 7.47
C GLY A 4 34.22 66.59 8.96
N LEU A 5 33.59 65.83 9.86
CA LEU A 5 34.22 65.14 11.01
C LEU A 5 33.18 64.20 11.70
N PRO A 6 33.60 63.24 12.56
CA PRO A 6 32.81 62.06 12.95
C PRO A 6 32.31 62.09 14.41
N TYR A 7 31.55 61.06 14.80
CA TYR A 7 31.20 60.79 16.20
C TYR A 7 32.12 59.76 16.88
N LEU A 8 32.86 60.28 17.87
CA LEU A 8 33.61 59.63 18.96
C LEU A 8 32.80 59.76 20.26
N VAL A 9 32.93 58.97 21.33
CA VAL A 9 33.78 57.81 21.71
C VAL A 9 32.88 56.80 22.51
N GLY A 10 33.39 55.66 23.01
CA GLY A 10 32.71 54.97 24.14
C GLY A 10 33.15 53.55 24.48
N GLY A 11 34.42 53.32 24.85
CA GLY A 11 34.87 52.01 25.35
C GLY A 11 34.98 51.96 26.88
N PHE A 12 34.44 50.90 27.50
CA PHE A 12 34.80 50.41 28.84
C PHE A 12 34.75 48.87 28.78
N LEU A 13 35.90 48.19 28.81
CA LEU A 13 36.66 47.73 29.99
C LEU A 13 36.23 46.31 30.42
N ALA A 14 37.18 45.39 30.48
CA ALA A 14 36.94 43.99 30.83
C ALA A 14 36.84 43.79 32.35
N ALA A 15 36.04 42.81 32.77
CA ALA A 15 36.10 42.22 34.11
C ALA A 15 35.75 40.72 34.06
N LEU A 16 36.77 39.87 34.20
CA LEU A 16 36.62 38.44 34.46
C LEU A 16 36.30 38.26 35.95
N ILE A 17 35.15 37.66 36.28
CA ILE A 17 34.88 37.15 37.63
C ILE A 17 34.29 35.75 37.53
N LEU A 18 35.10 34.76 37.91
CA LEU A 18 34.67 33.43 38.31
C LEU A 18 34.14 33.51 39.75
N ILE A 19 32.90 33.10 40.00
CA ILE A 19 32.47 32.37 41.21
C ILE A 19 31.29 31.48 40.79
N GLY A 20 31.40 30.18 41.01
CA GLY A 20 30.25 29.29 41.08
C GLY A 20 29.79 29.12 42.54
N SER A 21 28.50 28.92 42.78
CA SER A 21 27.96 28.42 44.05
C SER A 21 26.57 27.85 43.84
N ALA A 22 26.30 26.68 44.39
CA ALA A 22 24.98 26.06 44.33
C ALA A 22 23.96 26.85 45.14
N PHE A 23 22.72 26.94 44.65
CA PHE A 23 21.60 27.56 45.37
C PHE A 23 20.58 26.50 45.77
N THR A 24 20.73 25.97 46.98
CA THR A 24 19.70 25.15 47.66
C THR A 24 18.82 26.04 48.52
N VAL A 25 17.50 25.98 48.33
CA VAL A 25 16.51 26.65 49.19
C VAL A 25 15.57 25.61 49.79
N GLY A 26 15.76 25.30 51.07
CA GLY A 26 14.63 25.01 51.97
C GLY A 26 14.02 26.34 52.44
N THR A 27 12.83 26.39 53.05
CA THR A 27 12.59 25.77 54.36
C THR A 27 11.11 25.88 54.79
N LYS A 28 10.53 24.75 55.29
CA LYS A 28 9.41 24.56 56.26
C LYS A 28 8.12 25.43 56.24
N TRP A 29 6.96 24.74 56.25
CA TRP A 29 6.03 24.48 57.39
C TRP A 29 4.63 24.12 56.83
N ALA A 30 3.74 23.30 57.43
CA ALA A 30 3.72 22.50 58.67
C ALA A 30 2.81 21.24 58.54
N LYS A 31 2.78 20.37 59.58
CA LYS A 31 2.03 19.09 59.76
C LYS A 31 0.99 19.30 60.90
N PRO A 32 -0.27 18.73 60.92
CA PRO A 32 -0.61 17.32 61.30
C PRO A 32 -1.88 16.73 60.59
N GLU A 33 -2.33 15.46 60.71
CA GLU A 33 -1.79 14.23 61.34
C GLU A 33 -2.41 12.93 60.73
N ALA A 34 -1.68 11.82 60.91
CA ALA A 34 -2.12 10.45 61.21
C ALA A 34 -3.15 9.69 60.31
N VAL A 35 -2.66 8.61 59.68
CA VAL A 35 -3.18 7.23 59.91
C VAL A 35 -2.01 6.23 59.79
N THR A 36 -2.13 5.10 60.51
CA THR A 36 -1.03 4.19 60.88
C THR A 36 -1.22 2.77 60.35
N ALA A 37 -0.20 2.18 59.72
CA ALA A 37 0.16 0.75 59.70
C ALA A 37 1.26 0.49 58.63
N SER A 38 2.10 -0.55 58.67
CA SER A 38 2.65 -1.36 59.76
C SER A 38 3.69 -2.34 59.16
N ALA A 39 4.84 -2.56 59.83
CA ALA A 39 5.92 -3.52 59.51
C ALA A 39 6.62 -3.35 58.13
N SER A 40 7.96 -3.34 57.99
CA SER A 40 9.09 -4.02 58.67
C SER A 40 9.45 -5.38 58.08
N GLU A 41 10.78 -5.56 57.95
CA GLU A 41 11.54 -6.73 57.50
C GLU A 41 11.57 -7.00 55.99
N ALA A 42 12.67 -7.48 55.41
CA ALA A 42 14.11 -7.44 55.70
C ALA A 42 14.73 -8.17 54.51
N VAL A 43 15.88 -7.70 54.05
CA VAL A 43 16.72 -8.35 53.03
C VAL A 43 16.97 -9.83 53.31
N GLU A 44 16.83 -10.66 52.26
CA GLU A 44 17.74 -11.78 52.02
C GLU A 44 18.24 -11.67 50.57
N GLU A 45 19.56 -11.77 50.40
CA GLU A 45 20.20 -11.96 49.10
C GLU A 45 20.23 -13.45 48.78
N GLU A 46 19.81 -13.84 47.58
CA GLU A 46 20.12 -15.16 47.01
C GLU A 46 20.81 -14.93 45.66
N GLU A 47 22.13 -15.12 45.63
CA GLU A 47 22.91 -15.14 44.40
C GLU A 47 22.56 -16.39 43.58
N SER A 48 21.62 -16.26 42.64
CA SER A 48 21.42 -17.29 41.62
C SER A 48 22.17 -16.94 40.35
N ALA A 49 23.46 -17.32 40.32
CA ALA A 49 24.29 -17.29 39.12
C ALA A 49 23.76 -18.29 38.07
N THR A 50 22.76 -17.88 37.30
CA THR A 50 22.33 -18.61 36.10
C THR A 50 23.19 -18.14 34.94
N SER A 51 23.99 -19.06 34.39
CA SER A 51 24.91 -18.77 33.28
C SER A 51 24.19 -18.11 32.11
N THR A 52 24.76 -16.99 31.66
CA THR A 52 24.69 -16.57 30.27
C THR A 52 25.32 -17.66 29.41
N GLU A 53 24.51 -18.43 28.70
CA GLU A 53 24.94 -19.13 27.48
C GLU A 53 24.19 -18.53 26.30
N ASP A 54 24.96 -18.10 25.30
CA ASP A 54 24.49 -17.29 24.19
C ASP A 54 23.54 -18.05 23.27
N ILE A 55 22.29 -17.58 23.15
CA ILE A 55 21.44 -17.80 21.97
C ILE A 55 21.10 -16.42 21.38
N ALA A 56 22.13 -15.65 21.08
CA ALA A 56 22.05 -14.54 20.13
C ALA A 56 22.05 -15.11 18.70
N GLY A 57 20.99 -15.84 18.36
CA GLY A 57 20.67 -16.16 16.98
C GLY A 57 20.18 -14.90 16.29
N GLU A 58 21.10 -14.04 15.86
CA GLU A 58 20.80 -13.06 14.82
C GLU A 58 20.37 -13.84 13.58
N SER A 59 19.07 -13.92 13.36
CA SER A 59 18.52 -14.43 12.11
C SER A 59 18.90 -13.45 11.01
N GLU A 60 19.94 -13.78 10.24
CA GLU A 60 20.25 -13.07 9.00
C GLU A 60 18.97 -13.06 8.15
N GLU A 61 18.36 -11.89 7.96
CA GLU A 61 17.13 -11.79 7.17
C GLU A 61 17.46 -12.12 5.70
N GLU A 62 16.65 -12.98 5.09
CA GLU A 62 16.89 -13.44 3.72
C GLU A 62 16.76 -12.26 2.74
N LEU A 63 17.86 -11.95 2.06
CA LEU A 63 17.97 -10.86 1.10
C LEU A 63 17.85 -11.37 -0.35
N PHE A 64 17.05 -10.67 -1.15
CA PHE A 64 16.79 -11.01 -2.55
C PHE A 64 17.27 -9.90 -3.50
N ASP A 65 17.87 -10.29 -4.62
CA ASP A 65 18.37 -9.35 -5.63
C ASP A 65 17.22 -8.63 -6.34
N VAL A 66 17.32 -7.30 -6.44
CA VAL A 66 16.35 -6.45 -7.15
C VAL A 66 16.65 -6.47 -8.65
N VAL A 67 15.82 -7.19 -9.41
CA VAL A 67 15.95 -7.32 -10.87
C VAL A 67 15.55 -6.03 -11.58
N LYS A 68 14.46 -5.38 -11.13
CA LYS A 68 14.03 -4.05 -11.61
C LYS A 68 12.94 -3.44 -10.73
N VAL A 69 12.86 -2.11 -10.74
CA VAL A 69 11.65 -1.37 -10.32
C VAL A 69 10.76 -1.15 -11.54
N ILE A 70 9.50 -1.58 -11.43
CA ILE A 70 8.51 -1.51 -12.53
C ILE A 70 7.83 -0.14 -12.54
N ASP A 71 7.20 0.23 -11.42
CA ASP A 71 6.51 1.51 -11.19
C ASP A 71 6.83 2.06 -9.78
N GLY A 72 5.94 2.85 -9.16
CA GLY A 72 6.17 3.44 -7.84
C GLY A 72 5.86 2.50 -6.65
N ASP A 73 5.16 1.39 -6.87
CA ASP A 73 4.75 0.44 -5.83
C ASP A 73 4.91 -1.04 -6.23
N THR A 74 5.45 -1.31 -7.42
CA THR A 74 5.71 -2.65 -7.95
C THR A 74 7.19 -2.82 -8.30
N ILE A 75 7.78 -3.90 -7.78
CA ILE A 75 9.17 -4.29 -8.03
C ILE A 75 9.24 -5.72 -8.57
N MET A 76 10.39 -6.10 -9.10
CA MET A 76 10.72 -7.47 -9.46
C MET A 76 12.03 -7.86 -8.81
N VAL A 77 12.04 -9.02 -8.14
CA VAL A 77 13.18 -9.59 -7.43
C VAL A 77 13.52 -10.99 -7.95
N SER A 78 14.75 -11.44 -7.72
CA SER A 78 15.16 -12.82 -7.96
C SER A 78 15.00 -13.62 -6.68
N MET A 79 14.05 -14.54 -6.64
CA MET A 79 13.82 -15.45 -5.52
C MET A 79 13.89 -16.89 -6.00
N ASN A 80 14.71 -17.72 -5.35
CA ASN A 80 14.86 -19.14 -5.69
C ASN A 80 15.13 -19.41 -7.19
N GLY A 81 15.92 -18.54 -7.84
CA GLY A 81 16.25 -18.61 -9.27
C GLY A 81 15.11 -18.23 -10.23
N LYS A 82 14.05 -17.59 -9.73
CA LYS A 82 12.91 -17.10 -10.52
C LYS A 82 12.72 -15.61 -10.31
N ASN A 83 12.23 -14.92 -11.35
CA ASN A 83 11.82 -13.52 -11.23
C ASN A 83 10.40 -13.46 -10.68
N GLU A 84 10.26 -12.89 -9.49
CA GLU A 84 8.97 -12.70 -8.80
C GLU A 84 8.60 -11.22 -8.78
N THR A 85 7.35 -10.91 -9.09
CA THR A 85 6.83 -9.54 -9.11
C THR A 85 6.11 -9.27 -7.81
N ILE A 86 6.49 -8.20 -7.10
CA ILE A 86 5.94 -7.85 -5.79
C ILE A 86 5.19 -6.53 -5.89
N ARG A 87 3.96 -6.50 -5.38
CA ARG A 87 3.21 -5.28 -5.10
C ARG A 87 3.36 -4.91 -3.62
N LEU A 88 3.84 -3.70 -3.35
CA LEU A 88 4.06 -3.20 -2.00
C LEU A 88 2.72 -3.03 -1.28
N ILE A 89 2.52 -3.71 -0.15
CA ILE A 89 1.30 -3.62 0.67
C ILE A 89 1.11 -2.21 1.24
N GLY A 90 -0.14 -1.77 1.35
CA GLY A 90 -0.55 -0.59 2.10
C GLY A 90 -0.34 0.75 1.39
N ILE A 91 0.26 0.75 0.20
CA ILE A 91 0.58 1.97 -0.55
C ILE A 91 -0.09 1.96 -1.93
N ASP A 92 -0.33 3.14 -2.50
CA ASP A 92 -0.71 3.30 -3.90
C ASP A 92 0.01 4.52 -4.49
N THR A 93 0.66 4.34 -5.63
CA THR A 93 1.39 5.42 -6.32
C THR A 93 0.65 5.87 -7.57
N PRO A 94 0.79 7.14 -7.99
CA PRO A 94 0.18 7.58 -9.23
C PRO A 94 0.72 6.76 -10.41
N GLU A 95 -0.18 6.14 -11.15
CA GLU A 95 0.15 5.15 -12.18
C GLU A 95 0.92 5.76 -13.36
N THR A 96 1.84 4.99 -13.96
CA THR A 96 2.63 5.41 -15.13
C THR A 96 2.30 4.66 -16.42
N SER A 97 1.50 3.58 -16.33
CA SER A 97 1.35 2.57 -17.37
C SER A 97 -0.09 2.19 -17.75
N ASP A 98 -1.13 2.66 -17.04
CA ASP A 98 -2.53 2.36 -17.35
C ASP A 98 -2.95 2.95 -18.71
N PRO A 99 -3.30 2.12 -19.72
CA PRO A 99 -3.66 2.59 -21.06
C PRO A 99 -4.90 3.50 -21.09
N ARG A 100 -5.73 3.49 -20.04
CA ARG A 100 -6.98 4.27 -19.95
C ARG A 100 -6.77 5.67 -19.38
N THR A 101 -5.79 5.83 -18.49
CA THR A 101 -5.54 7.08 -17.75
C THR A 101 -4.21 7.75 -18.13
N GLY A 102 -3.30 7.01 -18.78
CA GLY A 102 -1.97 7.48 -19.15
C GLY A 102 -1.05 7.63 -17.94
N VAL A 103 0.02 8.41 -18.11
CA VAL A 103 0.90 8.77 -16.99
C VAL A 103 0.14 9.75 -16.09
N GLN A 104 -0.21 9.30 -14.89
CA GLN A 104 -0.80 10.14 -13.86
C GLN A 104 0.24 11.14 -13.34
N CYS A 105 -0.24 12.26 -12.83
CA CYS A 105 0.62 13.26 -12.21
C CYS A 105 1.44 12.63 -11.06
N PHE A 106 2.73 12.97 -10.99
CA PHE A 106 3.67 12.52 -9.96
C PHE A 106 4.07 11.03 -10.01
N GLY A 107 3.59 10.26 -11.00
CA GLY A 107 3.91 8.83 -11.11
C GLY A 107 5.34 8.52 -11.54
N LYS A 108 5.90 9.37 -12.42
CA LYS A 108 7.31 9.27 -12.83
C LYS A 108 8.23 9.59 -11.66
N GLU A 109 7.85 10.57 -10.86
CA GLU A 109 8.51 11.02 -9.65
C GLU A 109 8.47 9.93 -8.56
N ALA A 110 7.33 9.25 -8.37
CA ALA A 110 7.21 8.08 -7.49
C ALA A 110 8.10 6.91 -7.94
N THR A 111 8.06 6.54 -9.21
CA THR A 111 8.90 5.49 -9.79
C THR A 111 10.39 5.82 -9.69
N ALA A 112 10.78 7.08 -9.96
CA ALA A 112 12.15 7.54 -9.83
C ALA A 112 12.61 7.56 -8.36
N LYS A 113 11.72 7.88 -7.42
CA LYS A 113 12.01 7.84 -5.99
C LYS A 113 12.27 6.43 -5.50
N LEU A 114 11.42 5.46 -5.84
CA LEU A 114 11.63 4.07 -5.45
C LEU A 114 12.98 3.55 -6.00
N LYS A 115 13.27 3.82 -7.27
CA LYS A 115 14.58 3.53 -7.90
C LYS A 115 15.77 4.14 -7.16
N SER A 116 15.61 5.31 -6.52
CA SER A 116 16.70 5.99 -5.82
C SER A 116 16.89 5.53 -4.37
N ILE A 117 16.02 4.69 -3.80
CA ILE A 117 16.08 4.29 -2.39
C ILE A 117 16.10 2.78 -2.15
N ILE A 118 15.73 1.95 -3.12
CA ILE A 118 15.57 0.50 -2.91
C ILE A 118 16.88 -0.28 -2.72
N GLY A 119 18.00 0.20 -3.28
CA GLY A 119 19.27 -0.54 -3.28
C GLY A 119 19.28 -1.72 -4.26
N GLU A 120 20.28 -2.59 -4.13
CA GLU A 120 20.47 -3.78 -4.99
C GLU A 120 19.82 -5.04 -4.40
N ARG A 121 19.68 -5.13 -3.08
CA ARG A 121 19.10 -6.25 -2.34
C ARG A 121 18.10 -5.77 -1.30
N VAL A 122 17.05 -6.58 -1.07
CA VAL A 122 15.95 -6.27 -0.16
C VAL A 122 15.51 -7.49 0.66
N ALA A 123 15.06 -7.25 1.89
CA ALA A 123 14.33 -8.22 2.70
C ALA A 123 12.82 -8.06 2.48
N ILE A 124 12.07 -9.16 2.64
CA ILE A 124 10.65 -9.28 2.28
C ILE A 124 9.86 -9.79 3.49
N GLU A 125 8.91 -8.98 3.98
CA GLU A 125 7.99 -9.39 5.05
C GLU A 125 6.57 -9.57 4.48
N ARG A 126 5.97 -10.75 4.64
CA ARG A 126 4.62 -11.08 4.18
C ARG A 126 3.56 -10.76 5.24
N ASP A 127 2.35 -10.37 4.83
CA ASP A 127 1.18 -10.20 5.71
C ASP A 127 0.08 -11.18 5.30
N GLU A 128 -0.14 -12.23 6.10
CA GLU A 128 -1.16 -13.25 5.81
C GLU A 128 -2.58 -12.67 5.68
N ARG A 129 -2.84 -11.49 6.27
CA ARG A 129 -4.12 -10.76 6.18
C ARG A 129 -4.45 -10.27 4.78
N GLU A 130 -3.43 -9.95 4.00
CA GLU A 130 -3.59 -9.45 2.62
C GLU A 130 -3.60 -10.61 1.60
N GLY A 131 -3.32 -11.84 2.04
CA GLY A 131 -3.10 -13.01 1.19
C GLY A 131 -1.68 -13.06 0.61
N GLU A 132 -1.35 -14.15 -0.08
CA GLU A 132 -0.02 -14.30 -0.71
C GLU A 132 0.14 -13.45 -1.97
N ARG A 133 -0.88 -13.46 -2.84
CA ARG A 133 -0.85 -12.79 -4.15
C ARG A 133 -2.12 -12.02 -4.42
N ASP A 134 -2.00 -10.99 -5.25
CA ASP A 134 -3.16 -10.29 -5.80
C ASP A 134 -3.76 -11.03 -7.03
N LYS A 135 -4.88 -10.51 -7.52
CA LYS A 135 -5.57 -11.01 -8.72
C LYS A 135 -4.77 -10.92 -10.04
N TYR A 136 -3.56 -10.36 -10.00
CA TYR A 136 -2.63 -10.26 -11.13
C TYR A 136 -1.39 -11.17 -10.92
N ASP A 137 -1.44 -12.09 -9.96
CA ASP A 137 -0.37 -13.03 -9.59
C ASP A 137 0.90 -12.36 -9.04
N ARG A 138 0.80 -11.10 -8.58
CA ARG A 138 1.90 -10.41 -7.89
C ARG A 138 1.91 -10.77 -6.41
N LEU A 139 3.07 -11.10 -5.88
CA LEU A 139 3.27 -11.32 -4.44
C LEU A 139 2.95 -10.03 -3.67
N LEU A 140 2.29 -10.18 -2.52
CA LEU A 140 1.99 -9.07 -1.61
C LEU A 140 3.00 -9.08 -0.45
N ALA A 141 3.77 -7.99 -0.32
CA ALA A 141 4.74 -7.86 0.77
C ALA A 141 5.04 -6.41 1.20
N TYR A 142 5.63 -6.30 2.39
CA TYR A 142 6.40 -5.15 2.85
C TYR A 142 7.87 -5.35 2.49
N ILE A 143 8.56 -4.27 2.11
CA ILE A 143 9.95 -4.32 1.65
C ILE A 143 10.84 -3.47 2.54
N TYR A 144 11.94 -4.07 2.97
CA TYR A 144 13.04 -3.41 3.68
C TYR A 144 14.28 -3.44 2.80
N THR A 145 15.02 -2.33 2.74
CA THR A 145 16.35 -2.32 2.12
C THR A 145 17.35 -3.10 2.97
N GLU A 146 18.51 -3.44 2.40
CA GLU A 146 19.63 -4.04 3.15
C GLU A 146 20.11 -3.20 4.35
N ASP A 147 19.93 -1.87 4.34
CA ASP A 147 20.21 -0.99 5.50
C ASP A 147 19.00 -0.78 6.44
N GLY A 148 17.92 -1.56 6.28
CA GLY A 148 16.77 -1.59 7.18
C GLY A 148 15.72 -0.49 6.95
N LEU A 149 15.79 0.27 5.86
CA LEU A 149 14.79 1.28 5.52
C LEU A 149 13.48 0.60 5.07
N PHE A 150 12.42 0.78 5.85
CA PHE A 150 11.08 0.31 5.49
C PHE A 150 10.51 1.14 4.32
N LEU A 151 10.57 0.60 3.10
CA LEU A 151 10.28 1.32 1.86
C LEU A 151 8.82 1.79 1.76
N ASN A 152 7.86 0.90 2.05
CA ASN A 152 6.43 1.21 1.92
C ASN A 152 6.06 2.48 2.71
N LYS A 153 6.45 2.53 3.99
CA LYS A 153 6.22 3.69 4.86
C LYS A 153 7.02 4.92 4.39
N SER A 154 8.29 4.72 4.02
CA SER A 154 9.20 5.78 3.57
C SER A 154 8.70 6.53 2.32
N LEU A 155 8.05 5.84 1.38
CA LEU A 155 7.40 6.45 0.22
C LEU A 155 6.22 7.34 0.60
N ILE A 156 5.36 6.89 1.52
CA ILE A 156 4.25 7.71 2.03
C ILE A 156 4.77 8.93 2.79
N GLU A 157 5.73 8.74 3.71
CA GLU A 157 6.30 9.83 4.51
C GLU A 157 6.87 10.94 3.63
N GLN A 158 7.59 10.57 2.57
CA GLN A 158 8.17 11.54 1.63
C GLN A 158 7.17 12.10 0.61
N GLY A 159 5.91 11.64 0.62
CA GLY A 159 4.83 12.13 -0.23
C GLY A 159 4.88 11.60 -1.68
N TYR A 160 5.44 10.40 -1.90
CA TYR A 160 5.49 9.75 -3.21
C TYR A 160 4.41 8.67 -3.39
N ALA A 161 3.75 8.27 -2.30
CA ALA A 161 2.62 7.34 -2.31
C ALA A 161 1.47 7.82 -1.42
N TYR A 162 0.26 7.37 -1.73
CA TYR A 162 -0.91 7.43 -0.87
C TYR A 162 -0.93 6.24 0.10
N GLU A 163 -1.63 6.40 1.22
CA GLU A 163 -2.05 5.25 2.04
C GLU A 163 -3.20 4.53 1.35
N TYR A 164 -3.09 3.22 1.18
CA TYR A 164 -4.08 2.39 0.52
C TYR A 164 -4.52 1.21 1.41
N THR A 165 -5.79 1.19 1.77
CA THR A 165 -6.46 0.07 2.43
C THR A 165 -7.42 -0.55 1.41
N TYR A 166 -7.26 -1.83 1.08
CA TYR A 166 -8.14 -2.48 0.08
C TYR A 166 -9.49 -2.91 0.66
N LYS A 167 -9.46 -3.73 1.72
CA LYS A 167 -10.64 -4.20 2.46
C LYS A 167 -10.44 -3.98 3.95
N ASP A 168 -9.52 -4.74 4.53
CA ASP A 168 -9.31 -4.85 5.97
C ASP A 168 -8.05 -4.08 6.44
N PRO A 169 -7.89 -3.84 7.76
CA PRO A 169 -6.68 -3.23 8.30
C PRO A 169 -5.45 -4.16 8.25
N TYR A 170 -4.54 -3.91 7.32
CA TYR A 170 -3.20 -4.52 7.28
C TYR A 170 -2.32 -4.10 8.48
N LYS A 171 -1.28 -4.89 8.77
CA LYS A 171 -0.41 -4.78 9.96
C LYS A 171 0.05 -3.35 10.30
N TYR A 172 0.41 -2.55 9.29
CA TYR A 172 0.98 -1.21 9.47
C TYR A 172 0.04 -0.03 9.17
N GLN A 173 -1.27 -0.27 8.92
CA GLN A 173 -2.22 0.77 8.46
C GLN A 173 -2.22 2.05 9.32
N LYS A 174 -2.21 1.91 10.64
CA LYS A 174 -2.20 3.06 11.57
C LYS A 174 -0.95 3.94 11.38
N ALA A 175 0.21 3.33 11.14
CA ALA A 175 1.46 4.06 10.92
C ALA A 175 1.48 4.74 9.54
N PHE A 176 0.93 4.10 8.51
CA PHE A 176 0.87 4.64 7.15
C PHE A 176 -0.11 5.83 7.08
N ARG A 177 -1.26 5.75 7.77
CA ARG A 177 -2.21 6.88 7.89
C ARG A 177 -1.58 8.08 8.58
N ALA A 178 -0.80 7.85 9.65
CA ALA A 178 -0.06 8.91 10.34
C ALA A 178 1.02 9.53 9.44
N ALA A 179 1.81 8.70 8.74
CA ALA A 179 2.80 9.13 7.76
C ALA A 179 2.20 10.01 6.66
N GLN A 180 1.04 9.60 6.11
CA GLN A 180 0.35 10.38 5.08
C GLN A 180 -0.17 11.72 5.63
N ALA A 181 -0.67 11.74 6.87
CA ALA A 181 -1.15 12.97 7.51
C ALA A 181 0.00 13.98 7.71
N ASP A 182 1.17 13.53 8.16
CA ASP A 182 2.36 14.40 8.25
C ASP A 182 2.86 14.83 6.86
N ALA A 183 2.93 13.93 5.88
CA ALA A 183 3.33 14.28 4.51
C ALA A 183 2.43 15.37 3.88
N LYS A 184 1.11 15.31 4.15
CA LYS A 184 0.12 16.34 3.80
C LYS A 184 0.38 17.66 4.53
N ALA A 185 0.55 17.61 5.85
CA ALA A 185 0.77 18.80 6.68
C ALA A 185 2.06 19.55 6.29
N GLN A 186 3.14 18.80 6.04
CA GLN A 186 4.45 19.30 5.61
C GLN A 186 4.53 19.57 4.09
N LYS A 187 3.46 19.30 3.32
CA LYS A 187 3.37 19.52 1.87
C LYS A 187 4.53 18.86 1.09
N ARG A 188 4.88 17.62 1.44
CA ARG A 188 5.97 16.85 0.82
C ARG A 188 5.49 16.15 -0.46
N GLY A 189 6.38 15.99 -1.44
CA GLY A 189 6.11 15.25 -2.68
C GLY A 189 4.85 15.73 -3.42
N LEU A 190 3.93 14.81 -3.70
CA LEU A 190 2.66 15.08 -4.40
C LEU A 190 1.73 16.07 -3.65
N TRP A 191 1.96 16.28 -2.35
CA TRP A 191 1.24 17.27 -1.53
C TRP A 191 1.82 18.70 -1.66
N ALA A 192 2.93 18.89 -2.37
CA ALA A 192 3.55 20.20 -2.55
C ALA A 192 2.72 21.09 -3.50
N PRO A 193 2.59 22.41 -3.24
CA PRO A 193 1.90 23.32 -4.14
C PRO A 193 2.49 23.30 -5.55
N GLY A 194 1.68 22.91 -6.54
CA GLY A 194 2.10 22.81 -7.94
C GLY A 194 2.78 21.50 -8.32
N ALA A 195 2.95 20.53 -7.41
CA ALA A 195 3.39 19.17 -7.77
C ALA A 195 2.44 18.52 -8.78
N CYS A 196 1.13 18.65 -8.51
CA CYS A 196 0.08 18.37 -9.48
C CYS A 196 -0.70 19.65 -9.82
N PRO A 197 -0.41 20.29 -10.97
CA PRO A 197 -1.29 21.34 -11.46
C PRO A 197 -2.63 20.71 -11.83
N GLU A 198 -3.70 21.12 -11.14
CA GLU A 198 -5.05 20.80 -11.61
C GLU A 198 -5.17 21.22 -13.10
N PRO A 199 -5.83 20.42 -13.95
CA PRO A 199 -6.12 20.85 -15.31
C PRO A 199 -6.89 22.16 -15.21
N LYS A 200 -6.27 23.26 -15.67
CA LYS A 200 -6.86 24.61 -15.59
C LYS A 200 -8.30 24.50 -16.05
N LYS A 201 -9.26 24.82 -15.17
CA LYS A 201 -10.67 24.91 -15.55
C LYS A 201 -10.76 25.92 -16.68
N VAL A 202 -10.81 25.43 -17.91
CA VAL A 202 -11.04 26.25 -19.08
C VAL A 202 -12.49 26.67 -18.94
N SER A 203 -12.72 27.86 -18.37
CA SER A 203 -14.03 28.51 -18.48
C SER A 203 -14.42 28.42 -19.95
N PRO A 204 -15.61 27.89 -20.29
CA PRO A 204 -15.96 27.62 -21.67
C PRO A 204 -15.79 28.91 -22.46
N ALA A 205 -14.86 28.88 -23.42
CA ALA A 205 -14.54 30.06 -24.21
C ALA A 205 -15.84 30.59 -24.79
N ALA A 206 -16.20 31.83 -24.43
CA ALA A 206 -17.43 32.44 -24.90
C ALA A 206 -17.44 32.34 -26.43
N LYS A 207 -18.43 31.63 -26.98
CA LYS A 207 -18.51 31.37 -28.43
C LYS A 207 -18.43 32.72 -29.15
N ALA A 208 -17.32 32.94 -29.84
CA ALA A 208 -17.19 34.08 -30.74
C ALA A 208 -18.35 34.01 -31.75
N PRO A 209 -19.07 35.11 -32.02
CA PRO A 209 -20.20 35.09 -32.94
C PRO A 209 -19.69 34.74 -34.34
N VAL A 210 -20.08 33.55 -34.82
CA VAL A 210 -19.83 33.13 -36.20
C VAL A 210 -20.63 34.06 -37.12
N GLN A 211 -19.94 34.95 -37.83
CA GLN A 211 -20.58 35.77 -38.85
C GLN A 211 -21.01 34.87 -40.03
N PRO A 212 -22.25 34.98 -40.53
CA PRO A 212 -22.68 34.21 -41.68
C PRO A 212 -22.00 34.72 -42.95
N ALA A 213 -21.18 33.87 -43.58
CA ALA A 213 -20.64 34.14 -44.90
C ALA A 213 -21.76 34.10 -45.95
N ALA A 214 -21.88 35.15 -46.75
CA ALA A 214 -22.88 35.23 -47.81
C ALA A 214 -22.55 34.29 -48.99
N ALA A 215 -23.53 33.49 -49.42
CA ALA A 215 -23.41 32.65 -50.60
C ALA A 215 -23.84 33.42 -51.86
N ALA A 216 -22.94 33.53 -52.84
CA ALA A 216 -23.23 34.10 -54.15
C ALA A 216 -23.66 33.03 -55.16
N VAL A 217 -24.52 33.46 -56.07
CA VAL A 217 -25.35 32.74 -57.04
C VAL A 217 -24.65 32.01 -58.21
N PHE A 218 -25.28 30.89 -58.60
CA PHE A 218 -25.53 30.34 -59.96
C PHE A 218 -24.42 29.83 -60.92
N SER A 219 -24.65 28.58 -61.40
CA SER A 219 -24.51 28.05 -62.78
C SER A 219 -23.11 28.06 -63.45
N SER A 220 -22.57 26.99 -64.04
CA SER A 220 -23.20 25.97 -64.90
C SER A 220 -22.24 24.79 -65.21
N VAL A 221 -22.79 23.63 -65.58
CA VAL A 221 -22.12 22.47 -66.26
C VAL A 221 -22.22 22.65 -67.81
N PRO A 222 -21.60 21.83 -68.71
CA PRO A 222 -21.00 20.48 -68.57
C PRO A 222 -19.65 20.25 -69.35
N THR A 223 -19.25 18.97 -69.51
CA THR A 223 -18.38 18.32 -70.57
C THR A 223 -17.29 17.43 -69.92
N THR A 224 -17.36 16.08 -69.96
CA THR A 224 -16.84 15.15 -71.02
C THR A 224 -15.30 15.17 -71.12
N THR A 225 -14.50 14.08 -71.16
CA THR A 225 -14.71 12.61 -71.10
C THR A 225 -13.37 11.90 -70.75
N GLN A 226 -13.44 10.63 -70.30
CA GLN A 226 -12.37 9.61 -70.12
C GLN A 226 -11.26 9.52 -71.21
N PRO A 227 -10.19 8.69 -71.05
CA PRO A 227 -9.44 8.29 -69.84
C PRO A 227 -7.89 8.23 -70.04
N ALA A 228 -7.12 7.85 -69.02
CA ALA A 228 -5.74 7.35 -69.17
C ALA A 228 -5.43 6.25 -68.10
N PRO A 229 -4.50 5.30 -68.35
CA PRO A 229 -4.54 3.98 -67.74
C PRO A 229 -3.85 3.82 -66.37
N GLU A 230 -4.24 2.75 -65.68
CA GLU A 230 -3.77 2.34 -64.35
C GLU A 230 -2.30 1.84 -64.34
N PRO A 231 -1.56 2.12 -63.25
CA PRO A 231 -0.48 1.26 -62.77
C PRO A 231 -0.93 0.42 -61.56
N VAL A 232 -0.69 -0.88 -61.64
CA VAL A 232 -1.05 -1.88 -60.62
C VAL A 232 -0.27 -1.64 -59.31
N VAL A 233 -0.97 -1.49 -58.19
CA VAL A 233 -0.37 -1.51 -56.84
C VAL A 233 -1.04 -2.59 -56.00
N GLN A 234 -0.23 -3.49 -55.46
CA GLN A 234 -0.69 -4.61 -54.64
C GLN A 234 -1.15 -4.12 -53.26
N THR A 235 -2.46 -4.07 -53.03
CA THR A 235 -3.01 -3.96 -51.68
C THR A 235 -2.82 -5.30 -50.97
N LYS A 236 -1.95 -5.32 -49.96
CA LYS A 236 -1.87 -6.42 -49.00
C LYS A 236 -3.15 -6.40 -48.17
N GLU A 237 -3.92 -7.47 -48.24
CA GLU A 237 -5.21 -7.61 -47.58
C GLU A 237 -5.02 -7.60 -46.04
N GLU A 238 -5.57 -6.60 -45.36
CA GLU A 238 -5.70 -6.63 -43.89
C GLU A 238 -6.86 -7.56 -43.53
N PRO A 239 -6.70 -8.46 -42.53
CA PRO A 239 -7.75 -9.39 -42.17
C PRO A 239 -8.96 -8.65 -41.59
N LYS A 240 -10.12 -8.90 -42.20
CA LYS A 240 -11.44 -8.48 -41.72
C LYS A 240 -11.61 -8.87 -40.24
N PRO A 241 -12.05 -7.96 -39.35
CA PRO A 241 -12.35 -8.32 -37.97
C PRO A 241 -13.50 -9.32 -37.93
N GLU A 242 -13.29 -10.44 -37.23
CA GLU A 242 -14.32 -11.46 -37.03
C GLU A 242 -15.47 -10.93 -36.14
N PRO A 243 -16.72 -11.36 -36.38
CA PRO A 243 -17.83 -10.96 -35.55
C PRO A 243 -17.74 -11.58 -34.15
N LYS A 244 -17.90 -10.74 -33.13
CA LYS A 244 -18.01 -11.13 -31.73
C LYS A 244 -19.14 -12.18 -31.55
N PRO A 245 -18.90 -13.33 -30.89
CA PRO A 245 -19.95 -14.31 -30.65
C PRO A 245 -21.02 -13.76 -29.69
N GLU A 246 -22.28 -14.03 -30.01
CA GLU A 246 -23.44 -13.69 -29.18
C GLU A 246 -23.53 -14.61 -27.94
N PRO A 247 -24.12 -14.14 -26.82
CA PRO A 247 -24.31 -14.98 -25.64
C PRO A 247 -25.35 -16.07 -25.90
N LYS A 248 -24.96 -17.32 -25.67
CA LYS A 248 -25.83 -18.50 -25.74
C LYS A 248 -26.79 -18.51 -24.52
N PRO A 249 -28.08 -18.86 -24.68
CA PRO A 249 -29.04 -18.85 -23.58
C PRO A 249 -28.71 -19.87 -22.48
N GLU A 250 -29.10 -19.53 -21.25
CA GLU A 250 -28.91 -20.32 -20.03
C GLU A 250 -29.63 -21.67 -20.11
N PRO A 251 -29.02 -22.77 -19.65
CA PRO A 251 -29.73 -24.02 -19.40
C PRO A 251 -30.46 -23.94 -18.05
N THR A 252 -31.78 -24.06 -18.08
CA THR A 252 -32.61 -24.31 -16.89
C THR A 252 -32.12 -25.58 -16.18
N SER A 253 -31.81 -25.50 -14.88
CA SER A 253 -31.43 -26.67 -14.09
C SER A 253 -32.64 -27.60 -13.88
N ALA A 254 -32.51 -28.82 -14.36
CA ALA A 254 -33.24 -29.95 -13.79
C ALA A 254 -32.52 -30.36 -12.47
N PRO A 255 -33.25 -30.87 -11.46
CA PRO A 255 -32.65 -31.30 -10.20
C PRO A 255 -32.10 -32.73 -10.32
N ASP A 256 -30.81 -32.91 -10.07
CA ASP A 256 -30.19 -34.22 -9.77
C ASP A 256 -28.73 -34.00 -9.28
N PRO A 257 -28.17 -34.86 -8.41
CA PRO A 257 -28.82 -35.76 -7.45
C PRO A 257 -28.49 -35.39 -5.98
N GLU A 258 -29.21 -36.01 -5.05
CA GLU A 258 -28.84 -36.03 -3.62
C GLU A 258 -27.45 -36.70 -3.47
N PRO A 259 -26.42 -36.02 -2.92
CA PRO A 259 -25.07 -36.57 -2.88
C PRO A 259 -24.96 -37.72 -1.88
N GLU A 260 -24.52 -38.87 -2.37
CA GLU A 260 -24.33 -40.08 -1.57
C GLU A 260 -23.41 -39.84 -0.36
N GLN A 261 -23.72 -40.50 0.76
CA GLN A 261 -23.05 -40.32 2.04
C GLN A 261 -21.55 -40.65 1.98
N ALA A 262 -20.71 -39.62 1.91
CA ALA A 262 -19.27 -39.75 2.00
C ALA A 262 -18.81 -39.94 3.46
N SER A 263 -18.76 -41.20 3.88
CA SER A 263 -17.85 -41.76 4.91
C SER A 263 -17.68 -40.98 6.23
N SER A 264 -18.26 -41.52 7.31
CA SER A 264 -18.14 -41.06 8.69
C SER A 264 -16.71 -41.18 9.26
N SER A 265 -15.79 -40.35 8.80
CA SER A 265 -14.54 -40.09 9.51
C SER A 265 -14.88 -39.29 10.78
N SER A 266 -14.45 -39.78 11.95
CA SER A 266 -14.78 -39.16 13.24
C SER A 266 -13.93 -37.91 13.45
N TYR A 267 -14.40 -36.76 12.95
CA TYR A 267 -13.80 -35.46 13.18
C TYR A 267 -13.74 -35.13 14.69
N THR A 268 -12.59 -34.65 15.16
CA THR A 268 -12.33 -34.44 16.59
C THR A 268 -12.65 -33.01 17.03
N CYS A 269 -13.88 -32.77 17.46
CA CYS A 269 -14.41 -31.48 17.92
C CYS A 269 -13.87 -30.98 19.28
N SER A 270 -12.68 -31.41 19.72
CA SER A 270 -12.13 -31.07 21.05
C SER A 270 -11.07 -29.96 21.01
N SER A 271 -10.61 -29.57 19.81
CA SER A 271 -9.59 -28.55 19.60
C SER A 271 -9.68 -28.01 18.18
N ASN A 272 -9.21 -26.78 17.94
CA ASN A 272 -9.12 -26.27 16.57
C ASN A 272 -8.07 -27.08 15.78
N LYS A 273 -8.52 -27.88 14.82
CA LYS A 273 -7.70 -28.86 14.09
C LYS A 273 -7.91 -28.85 12.58
N TYR A 274 -9.11 -28.53 12.11
CA TYR A 274 -9.47 -28.52 10.70
C TYR A 274 -9.76 -27.08 10.27
N ASN A 275 -9.33 -26.72 9.07
CA ASN A 275 -9.58 -25.43 8.44
C ASN A 275 -10.27 -25.65 7.09
N CYS A 276 -10.77 -24.59 6.46
CA CYS A 276 -11.42 -24.67 5.14
C CYS A 276 -10.58 -25.35 4.06
N SER A 277 -9.24 -25.25 4.12
CA SER A 277 -8.33 -25.91 3.18
C SER A 277 -8.28 -27.44 3.28
N ASP A 278 -8.78 -28.02 4.37
CA ASP A 278 -8.76 -29.46 4.61
C ASP A 278 -9.96 -30.18 3.96
N PHE A 279 -10.96 -29.42 3.50
CA PHE A 279 -12.19 -29.90 2.88
C PHE A 279 -12.19 -29.62 1.38
N LYS A 280 -12.85 -30.47 0.59
CA LYS A 280 -12.90 -30.33 -0.86
C LYS A 280 -14.12 -29.56 -1.36
N THR A 281 -15.18 -29.54 -0.57
CA THR A 281 -16.45 -28.88 -0.92
C THR A 281 -17.04 -28.18 0.29
N HIS A 282 -17.88 -27.16 0.04
CA HIS A 282 -18.62 -26.45 1.09
C HIS A 282 -19.43 -27.42 1.95
N ALA A 283 -20.12 -28.37 1.33
CA ALA A 283 -20.93 -29.37 2.02
C ALA A 283 -20.13 -30.27 2.99
N GLU A 284 -18.86 -30.56 2.69
CA GLU A 284 -17.98 -31.33 3.59
C GLU A 284 -17.58 -30.49 4.81
N ALA A 285 -17.20 -29.23 4.60
CA ALA A 285 -16.88 -28.29 5.69
C ALA A 285 -18.09 -28.00 6.59
N GLN A 286 -19.26 -27.74 5.99
CA GLN A 286 -20.53 -27.50 6.68
C GLN A 286 -20.92 -28.68 7.57
N ALA A 287 -20.79 -29.91 7.08
CA ALA A 287 -21.10 -31.11 7.86
C ALA A 287 -20.22 -31.24 9.12
N VAL A 288 -18.92 -30.89 9.02
CA VAL A 288 -18.01 -30.92 10.18
C VAL A 288 -18.27 -29.77 11.14
N PHE A 289 -18.55 -28.58 10.63
CA PHE A 289 -18.96 -27.41 11.41
C PHE A 289 -20.21 -27.72 12.25
N GLU A 290 -21.29 -28.19 11.63
CA GLU A 290 -22.53 -28.58 12.31
C GLU A 290 -22.30 -29.70 13.32
N GLN A 291 -21.53 -30.74 12.95
CA GLN A 291 -21.19 -31.86 13.84
C GLN A 291 -20.43 -31.40 15.10
N CYS A 292 -19.63 -30.33 15.00
CA CYS A 292 -18.87 -29.79 16.13
C CYS A 292 -19.59 -28.68 16.93
N GLY A 293 -20.83 -28.34 16.54
CA GLY A 293 -21.71 -27.44 17.27
C GLY A 293 -22.18 -26.21 16.49
N GLY A 294 -21.77 -26.06 15.23
CA GLY A 294 -22.21 -24.99 14.33
C GLY A 294 -21.95 -23.59 14.86
N ALA A 295 -22.83 -22.65 14.50
CA ALA A 295 -22.69 -21.22 14.84
C ALA A 295 -22.62 -20.94 16.36
N ASP A 296 -23.26 -21.79 17.18
CA ASP A 296 -23.23 -21.67 18.64
C ASP A 296 -21.88 -22.09 19.25
N ASN A 297 -21.11 -22.95 18.57
CA ASN A 297 -19.85 -23.49 19.06
C ASN A 297 -18.89 -23.87 17.91
N ASP A 298 -18.38 -22.85 17.21
CA ASP A 298 -17.39 -23.06 16.15
C ASP A 298 -15.99 -23.37 16.70
N VAL A 299 -15.76 -24.64 17.05
CA VAL A 299 -14.47 -25.15 17.56
C VAL A 299 -13.35 -25.03 16.52
N HIS A 300 -13.71 -25.09 15.24
CA HIS A 300 -12.76 -25.18 14.12
C HIS A 300 -12.57 -23.85 13.38
N LYS A 301 -13.33 -22.81 13.72
CA LYS A 301 -13.29 -21.48 13.11
C LYS A 301 -13.57 -21.52 11.61
N LEU A 302 -14.51 -22.38 11.21
CA LEU A 302 -14.93 -22.58 9.83
C LEU A 302 -15.95 -21.52 9.37
N ASP A 303 -16.70 -20.93 10.31
CA ASP A 303 -17.64 -19.83 10.10
C ASP A 303 -17.06 -18.54 10.72
N ASN A 304 -16.40 -17.76 9.87
CA ASN A 304 -15.71 -16.55 10.30
C ASN A 304 -16.65 -15.32 10.41
N ASN A 305 -17.76 -15.33 9.65
CA ASN A 305 -18.79 -14.29 9.58
C ASN A 305 -19.81 -14.43 10.72
N LYS A 306 -20.00 -15.65 11.22
CA LYS A 306 -20.99 -16.07 12.22
C LYS A 306 -22.43 -15.97 11.75
N ASP A 307 -22.67 -16.33 10.50
CA ASP A 307 -24.01 -16.45 9.92
C ASP A 307 -24.51 -17.92 9.82
N GLY A 308 -23.66 -18.89 10.12
CA GLY A 308 -23.97 -20.31 10.15
C GLY A 308 -23.56 -21.08 8.89
N GLU A 309 -22.88 -20.44 7.93
CA GLU A 309 -22.34 -21.08 6.74
C GLU A 309 -20.81 -21.17 6.83
N ALA A 310 -20.29 -22.39 6.80
CA ALA A 310 -18.88 -22.68 7.04
C ALA A 310 -18.11 -22.81 5.73
N CYS A 311 -17.03 -22.02 5.60
CA CYS A 311 -16.13 -22.08 4.45
C CYS A 311 -16.82 -21.81 3.10
N GLU A 312 -17.69 -20.79 3.02
CA GLU A 312 -18.42 -20.33 1.82
C GLU A 312 -17.58 -20.14 0.53
N SER A 313 -16.25 -20.11 0.64
CA SER A 313 -15.32 -20.02 -0.49
C SER A 313 -15.01 -21.35 -1.17
N LEU A 314 -15.47 -22.47 -0.60
CA LEU A 314 -15.35 -23.81 -1.18
C LEU A 314 -16.45 -24.08 -2.24
N PRO A 315 -16.18 -24.96 -3.23
CA PRO A 315 -17.13 -25.31 -4.28
C PRO A 315 -18.21 -26.30 -3.84
#